data_AF-A0A069IPA0-F1
#
_entry.id   AF-A0A069IPA0-F1
#
_cell.length_a   1.000
_cell.length_b   1.000
_cell.length_c   1.000
_cell.angle_alpha   90.00
_cell.angle_beta   90.00
_cell.angle_gamma   90.00
#
_symmetry.space_group_name_H-M   'P 1'
#
loop_
_entity.id
_entity.type
_entity.pdbx_description
1 polymer ?
#
loop_
_entity_poly.entity_id
_entity_poly.type
_entity_poly.pdbx_seq_one_letter_code
_entity_poly.pdbx_strand_id
1 'polypeptide(L)'
;VEVGGRESLDVIPMDIQMPRMGGTAAVARIREADRAAGRGRVPVIMLTANTQPEHVEAARLAGADRHLGKPFTLALLFNEIQALLADAPARTPLGRHANA
;
A
#
# COMPACT_ATOMS: atom_id res chain seq x y z
N VAL A 1 9.71 -4.38 -6.57
CA VAL A 1 8.73 -4.99 -5.64
C VAL A 1 7.90 -5.96 -6.44
N GLU A 2 8.14 -7.26 -6.27
CA GLU A 2 7.29 -8.29 -6.88
C GLU A 2 5.91 -8.21 -6.25
N VAL A 3 4.87 -8.09 -7.08
CA VAL A 3 3.48 -8.20 -6.61
C VAL A 3 3.21 -9.69 -6.47
N GLY A 4 3.20 -10.16 -5.21
CA GLY A 4 3.02 -11.56 -4.83
C GLY A 4 1.81 -12.18 -5.53
N GLY A 5 2.04 -13.34 -6.14
CA GLY A 5 1.00 -14.13 -6.81
C GLY A 5 -0.02 -14.67 -5.81
N ARG A 6 -1.27 -14.79 -6.26
CA ARG A 6 -2.36 -15.63 -5.71
C ARG A 6 -2.68 -15.59 -4.21
N GLU A 7 -2.08 -14.71 -3.42
CA GLU A 7 -2.33 -14.54 -1.98
C GLU A 7 -3.08 -13.22 -1.69
N SER A 8 -3.90 -13.19 -0.63
CA SER A 8 -4.52 -11.94 -0.17
C SER A 8 -3.50 -11.12 0.62
N LEU A 9 -2.99 -10.04 0.01
CA LEU A 9 -2.12 -9.08 0.70
C LEU A 9 -2.94 -8.21 1.64
N ASP A 10 -2.54 -8.11 2.91
CA ASP A 10 -3.22 -7.29 3.92
C ASP A 10 -2.92 -5.81 3.79
N VAL A 11 -1.68 -5.47 3.48
CA VAL A 11 -1.21 -4.11 3.28
C VAL A 11 -0.06 -4.13 2.27
N ILE A 12 0.08 -3.04 1.51
CA ILE A 12 1.21 -2.85 0.59
C ILE A 12 2.05 -1.66 1.09
N PRO A 13 3.24 -1.91 1.65
CA PRO A 13 4.27 -0.89 1.80
C PRO A 13 4.86 -0.55 0.43
N MET A 14 4.73 0.69 -0.01
CA MET A 14 5.19 1.13 -1.33
C MET A 14 6.22 2.25 -1.20
N ASP A 15 7.43 2.05 -1.72
CA ASP A 15 8.42 3.12 -1.76
C ASP A 15 8.08 4.13 -2.87
N ILE A 16 8.10 5.43 -2.56
CA ILE A 16 7.98 6.50 -3.58
C ILE A 16 9.17 6.47 -4.52
N GLN A 17 10.37 6.23 -3.99
CA GLN A 17 11.64 6.30 -4.73
C GLN A 17 12.04 4.91 -5.19
N MET A 18 11.46 4.47 -6.31
CA MET A 18 11.85 3.24 -7.00
C MET A 18 12.58 3.56 -8.31
N PRO A 19 13.68 2.86 -8.65
CA PRO A 19 14.31 2.99 -9.94
C PRO A 19 13.36 2.48 -11.05
N ARG A 20 13.26 3.24 -12.15
CA ARG A 20 12.46 2.96 -13.37
C ARG A 20 10.96 3.25 -13.30
N MET A 21 10.29 3.10 -12.16
CA MET A 21 8.84 3.41 -12.02
C MET A 21 8.59 4.09 -10.68
N GLY A 22 8.01 5.28 -10.67
CA GLY A 22 7.67 5.97 -9.41
C GLY A 22 6.59 5.21 -8.63
N GLY A 23 6.70 5.21 -7.29
CA GLY A 23 5.73 4.53 -6.41
C GLY A 23 4.28 4.97 -6.65
N THR A 24 4.05 6.24 -6.95
CA THR A 24 2.71 6.77 -7.27
C THR A 24 2.11 6.12 -8.51
N ALA A 25 2.90 5.91 -9.57
CA ALA A 25 2.46 5.21 -10.78
C ALA A 25 2.19 3.72 -10.53
N ALA A 26 2.92 3.10 -9.59
CA ALA A 26 2.65 1.74 -9.15
C ALA A 26 1.31 1.64 -8.39
N VAL A 27 1.02 2.59 -7.48
CA VAL A 27 -0.27 2.64 -6.78
C VAL A 27 -1.43 2.81 -7.76
N ALA A 28 -1.31 3.73 -8.72
CA ALA A 28 -2.35 3.93 -9.73
C ALA A 28 -2.67 2.64 -10.50
N ARG A 29 -1.62 1.89 -10.89
CA ARG A 29 -1.78 0.57 -11.55
C ARG A 29 -2.43 -0.48 -10.66
N ILE A 30 -2.08 -0.52 -9.37
CA ILE A 30 -2.72 -1.42 -8.40
C ILE A 30 -4.21 -1.10 -8.32
N ARG A 31 -4.59 0.18 -8.22
CA ARG A 31 -5.99 0.60 -8.12
C ARG A 31 -6.79 0.28 -9.39
N GLU A 32 -6.17 0.42 -10.56
CA GLU A 32 -6.79 0.02 -11.82
C GLU A 32 -7.01 -1.49 -11.89
N ALA A 33 -6.01 -2.29 -11.48
CA ALA A 33 -6.11 -3.74 -11.44
C ALA A 33 -7.11 -4.26 -10.40
N ASP A 34 -7.22 -3.61 -9.24
CA ASP A 34 -8.22 -3.91 -8.21
C ASP A 34 -9.64 -3.71 -8.78
N ARG A 35 -9.86 -2.56 -9.43
CA ARG A 35 -11.15 -2.20 -10.05
C ARG A 35 -11.53 -3.17 -11.18
N ALA A 36 -10.58 -3.46 -12.08
CA ALA A 36 -10.81 -4.36 -13.21
C ALA A 36 -11.14 -5.80 -12.76
N ALA A 37 -10.55 -6.24 -11.65
CA ALA A 37 -10.79 -7.57 -11.08
C ALA A 37 -11.99 -7.62 -10.12
N GLY A 38 -12.66 -6.50 -9.83
CA GLY A 38 -13.72 -6.43 -8.82
C GLY A 38 -13.25 -6.82 -7.41
N ARG A 39 -11.95 -6.68 -7.12
CA ARG A 39 -11.36 -7.08 -5.83
C ARG A 39 -11.52 -5.97 -4.80
N GLY A 40 -11.60 -6.37 -3.52
CA GLY A 40 -11.51 -5.43 -2.42
C GLY A 40 -10.18 -4.69 -2.45
N ARG A 41 -10.23 -3.37 -2.26
CA ARG A 41 -9.04 -2.50 -2.28
C ARG A 41 -8.05 -2.95 -1.21
N VAL A 42 -6.82 -3.26 -1.60
CA VAL A 42 -5.74 -3.51 -0.63
C VAL A 42 -5.19 -2.17 -0.14
N PRO A 43 -5.18 -1.90 1.18
CA PRO A 43 -4.62 -0.67 1.71
C PRO A 43 -3.13 -0.49 1.34
N VAL A 44 -2.74 0.73 0.95
CA VAL A 44 -1.37 1.06 0.54
C VAL A 44 -0.80 2.16 1.44
N ILE A 45 0.36 1.90 2.05
CA ILE A 45 1.15 2.89 2.79
C ILE A 45 2.39 3.29 1.99
N MET A 46 2.50 4.58 1.68
CA MET A 46 3.62 5.12 0.92
C MET A 46 4.78 5.47 1.85
N LEU A 47 5.96 4.93 1.55
CA LEU A 47 7.20 5.23 2.25
C LEU A 47 7.96 6.26 1.43
N THR A 48 8.26 7.42 2.00
CA THR A 48 8.88 8.53 1.25
C THR A 48 10.05 9.14 2.00
N ALA A 49 11.14 9.48 1.31
CA ALA A 49 12.19 10.34 1.87
C ALA A 49 11.83 11.83 1.82
N ASN A 50 10.81 12.21 1.03
CA ASN A 50 10.38 13.58 0.86
C ASN A 50 8.90 13.74 1.27
N THR A 51 8.66 14.53 2.30
CA THR A 51 7.32 14.82 2.85
C THR A 51 6.76 16.15 2.38
N GLN A 52 7.30 16.72 1.29
CA GLN A 52 6.75 17.94 0.70
C GLN A 52 5.26 17.75 0.33
N PRO A 53 4.39 18.74 0.58
CA PRO A 53 2.94 18.62 0.41
C PRO A 53 2.53 18.15 -1.00
N GLU A 54 3.22 18.61 -2.03
CA GLU A 54 2.98 18.22 -3.43
C GLU A 54 3.14 16.71 -3.68
N HIS A 55 4.10 16.06 -3.03
CA HIS A 55 4.32 14.62 -3.18
C HIS A 55 3.30 13.81 -2.39
N VAL A 56 2.93 14.28 -1.20
CA VAL A 56 1.86 13.68 -0.40
C VAL A 56 0.55 13.75 -1.16
N GLU A 57 0.25 14.90 -1.77
CA GLU A 57 -0.96 15.09 -2.56
C GLU A 57 -0.95 14.23 -3.84
N ALA A 58 0.16 14.18 -4.57
CA ALA A 58 0.28 13.33 -5.75
C ALA A 58 0.05 11.85 -5.43
N ALA A 59 0.57 11.38 -4.30
CA ALA A 59 0.42 10.00 -3.88
C ALA A 59 -0.98 9.71 -3.30
N ARG A 60 -1.61 10.67 -2.62
CA ARG A 60 -3.04 10.62 -2.26
C ARG A 60 -3.93 10.51 -3.51
N LEU A 61 -3.69 11.34 -4.53
CA LEU A 61 -4.42 11.32 -5.81
C LEU A 61 -4.21 10.00 -6.57
N ALA A 62 -3.03 9.39 -6.46
CA ALA A 62 -2.77 8.05 -7.00
C ALA A 62 -3.55 6.93 -6.28
N GLY A 63 -4.16 7.22 -5.13
CA GLY A 63 -4.96 6.28 -4.36
C GLY A 63 -4.17 5.57 -3.25
N ALA A 64 -3.12 6.19 -2.73
CA ALA A 64 -2.50 5.77 -1.48
C ALA A 64 -3.41 6.10 -0.29
N ASP A 65 -3.33 5.30 0.77
CA ASP A 65 -4.16 5.44 1.96
C ASP A 65 -3.44 6.18 3.09
N ARG A 66 -2.13 5.93 3.24
CA ARG A 66 -1.27 6.59 4.22
C ARG A 66 0.08 6.94 3.61
N HIS A 67 0.76 7.89 4.25
CA HIS A 67 2.11 8.32 3.90
C HIS A 67 2.98 8.32 5.16
N LEU A 68 4.15 7.72 5.06
CA LEU A 68 5.13 7.63 6.14
C LEU A 68 6.48 8.16 5.65
N GLY A 69 6.96 9.23 6.29
CA GLY A 69 8.25 9.85 6.01
C GLY A 69 9.41 9.04 6.59
N LYS A 70 10.48 8.89 5.81
CA LYS A 70 11.78 8.36 6.25
C LYS A 70 12.59 9.50 6.89
N PRO A 71 13.35 9.25 7.97
CA PRO A 71 13.45 7.97 8.68
C PRO A 71 12.22 7.71 9.56
N PHE A 72 11.78 6.45 9.63
CA PHE A 72 10.73 5.99 10.53
C PHE A 72 11.22 4.78 11.34
N THR A 73 10.63 4.57 12.51
CA THR A 73 10.89 3.37 13.32
C THR A 73 9.97 2.23 12.88
N LEU A 74 10.39 0.98 13.11
CA LEU A 74 9.52 -0.17 12.89
C LEU A 74 8.23 -0.07 13.73
N ALA A 75 8.33 0.41 14.97
CA ALA A 75 7.17 0.62 15.83
C ALA A 75 6.15 1.59 15.21
N LEU A 76 6.62 2.69 14.61
CA LEU A 76 5.76 3.64 13.91
C LEU A 76 5.10 3.00 12.68
N LEU A 77 5.88 2.29 11.86
CA LEU A 77 5.34 1.57 10.70
C LEU A 77 4.28 0.55 11.10
N PHE A 78 4.52 -0.23 12.16
CA PHE A 78 3.56 -1.21 12.66
C PHE A 78 2.28 -0.53 13.15
N ASN A 79 2.38 0.58 13.88
CA ASN A 79 1.20 1.33 14.33
C ASN A 79 0.37 1.86 13.16
N GLU A 80 1.02 2.42 12.14
CA GLU A 80 0.32 2.89 10.94
C GLU A 80 -0.35 1.75 10.18
N ILE A 81 0.30 0.59 10.05
CA ILE A 81 -0.30 -0.60 9.44
C ILE A 81 -1.51 -1.06 10.24
N GLN A 82 -1.44 -1.10 11.57
CA GLN A 82 -2.56 -1.53 12.41
C GLN A 82 -3.75 -0.58 12.29
N ALA A 83 -3.51 0.73 12.33
CA ALA A 83 -4.56 1.72 12.12
C ALA A 83 -5.21 1.57 10.73
N LEU A 84 -4.39 1.38 9.70
CA LEU A 84 -4.83 1.18 8.33
C LEU A 84 -5.70 -0.08 8.16
N LEU A 85 -5.33 -1.18 8.82
CA LEU A 85 -6.09 -2.43 8.78
C LEU A 85 -7.39 -2.34 9.58
N ALA A 86 -7.42 -1.58 10.67
CA ALA A 86 -8.64 -1.33 11.44
C ALA A 86 -9.65 -0.47 10.66
N ASP A 87 -9.17 0.48 9.86
CA ASP A 87 -10.00 1.35 9.00
C ASP A 87 -10.49 0.63 7.72
N ALA A 88 -9.83 -0.46 7.31
CA ALA A 88 -10.15 -1.15 6.08
C ALA A 88 -11.40 -2.05 6.24
N PRO A 89 -12.35 -2.03 5.29
CA PRO A 89 -13.49 -2.94 5.32
C PRO A 89 -13.00 -4.39 5.26
N ALA A 90 -13.65 -5.28 6.02
CA ALA A 90 -13.32 -6.69 6.09
C ALA A 90 -13.22 -7.28 4.67
N ARG A 91 -12.00 -7.60 4.23
CA ARG A 91 -11.79 -8.24 2.95
C ARG A 91 -12.16 -9.72 3.07
N THR A 92 -12.81 -10.26 2.04
CA THR A 92 -12.99 -11.70 1.92
C THR A 92 -11.61 -12.35 1.88
N PRO A 93 -11.24 -13.18 2.87
CA PRO A 93 -9.94 -13.84 2.87
C PRO A 93 -9.86 -14.78 1.66
N LEU A 94 -8.84 -14.63 0.83
CA LEU A 94 -8.50 -15.67 -0.14
C LEU A 94 -7.74 -16.73 0.67
N GLY A 95 -8.40 -17.85 0.97
CA GLY A 95 -7.87 -19.07 1.60
C GLY A 95 -6.51 -18.94 2.31
N ARG A 96 -6.55 -18.80 3.64
CA ARG A 96 -5.37 -18.87 4.52
C ARG A 96 -4.46 -20.06 4.16
N HIS A 97 -3.17 -19.80 4.01
CA HIS A 97 -2.13 -20.82 3.94
C HIS A 97 -2.20 -21.65 5.23
N ALA A 98 -2.73 -22.87 5.13
CA ALA A 98 -2.48 -23.88 6.13
C ALA A 98 -1.00 -24.22 6.04
N ASN A 99 -0.19 -23.68 6.96
CA ASN A 99 1.15 -24.18 7.17
C ASN A 99 1.02 -25.62 7.70
N ALA A 100 1.28 -26.58 6.81
CA ALA A 100 1.67 -27.93 7.16
C ALA A 100 3.20 -27.99 7.26
#